data_AF-S4P354-F1
#
_entry.id   AF-S4P354-F1
#
_cell.length_a   1.000
_cell.length_b   1.000
_cell.length_c   1.000
_cell.angle_alpha   90.00
_cell.angle_beta   90.00
_cell.angle_gamma   90.00
#
_symmetry.space_group_name_H-M   'P 1'
#
loop_
_entity.id
_entity.type
_entity.pdbx_description
1 polymer ?
#
loop_
_entity_poly.entity_id
_entity_poly.type
_entity_poly.pdbx_seq_one_letter_code
_entity_poly.pdbx_strand_id
1 'polypeptide(L)'
;ILTFGAPETCPECKNGQLVLDTFSYKCTGDLSEWSKCRYTTKTPKRKPVKIPKACKEIPVLKSYKVKCSDRVFESEPPPTLVVVKKEESQSSQSQLPVPPLKNLQFFIYGKLKAPKEEVKNRILRLGGLVVSKPTDTMAA
;
A
#
# COMPACT_ATOMS: atom_id res chain seq x y z
N ILE A 1 -6.53 -17.07 -14.11
CA ILE A 1 -7.58 -17.33 -15.13
C ILE A 1 -8.32 -18.63 -14.82
N LEU A 2 -7.63 -19.77 -14.64
CA LEU A 2 -8.29 -21.05 -14.30
C LEU A 2 -9.12 -21.00 -13.01
N THR A 3 -8.67 -20.26 -11.99
CA THR A 3 -9.31 -20.17 -10.66
C THR A 3 -10.47 -19.20 -10.55
N PHE A 4 -10.49 -18.13 -11.34
CA PHE A 4 -11.49 -17.05 -11.22
C PHE A 4 -12.33 -16.89 -12.49
N GLY A 5 -11.94 -17.53 -13.59
CA GLY A 5 -12.49 -17.28 -14.92
C GLY A 5 -11.65 -16.28 -15.72
N ALA A 6 -11.97 -16.16 -17.01
CA ALA A 6 -11.41 -15.17 -17.90
C ALA A 6 -12.25 -13.88 -17.81
N PRO A 7 -11.65 -12.71 -17.52
CA PRO A 7 -12.39 -11.46 -17.51
C PRO A 7 -12.88 -11.12 -18.92
N GLU A 8 -14.10 -10.59 -19.00
CA GLU A 8 -14.68 -10.08 -20.22
C GLU A 8 -13.93 -8.83 -20.72
N THR A 9 -14.26 -8.43 -21.94
CA THR A 9 -13.73 -7.20 -22.52
C THR A 9 -14.18 -5.99 -21.71
N CYS A 10 -13.36 -4.94 -21.75
CA CYS A 10 -13.63 -3.72 -21.01
C CYS A 10 -14.97 -3.08 -21.47
N PRO A 11 -15.85 -2.67 -20.53
CA PRO A 11 -17.14 -2.08 -20.89
C PRO A 11 -17.00 -0.69 -21.53
N GLU A 12 -15.91 0.03 -21.26
CA GLU A 12 -15.69 1.39 -21.79
C GLU A 12 -15.12 1.35 -23.22
N CYS A 13 -13.92 0.78 -23.39
CA CYS A 13 -13.24 0.78 -24.69
C CYS A 13 -13.63 -0.38 -25.61
N LYS A 14 -14.31 -1.43 -25.10
CA LYS A 14 -14.77 -2.66 -25.80
C LYS A 14 -13.67 -3.53 -26.43
N ASN A 15 -12.53 -2.95 -26.77
CA ASN A 15 -11.39 -3.60 -27.40
C ASN A 15 -10.30 -3.96 -26.38
N GLY A 16 -10.35 -3.36 -25.17
CA GLY A 16 -9.36 -3.58 -24.13
C GLY A 16 -9.61 -4.83 -23.29
N GLN A 17 -8.50 -5.47 -22.88
CA GLN A 17 -8.52 -6.59 -21.95
C GLN A 17 -8.24 -6.10 -20.52
N LEU A 18 -8.98 -6.65 -19.55
CA LEU A 18 -8.74 -6.40 -18.13
C LEU A 18 -7.63 -7.32 -17.61
N VAL A 19 -6.61 -6.71 -17.02
CA VAL A 19 -5.45 -7.39 -16.44
C VAL A 19 -5.42 -7.11 -14.94
N LEU A 20 -4.99 -8.11 -14.18
CA LEU A 20 -4.80 -7.96 -12.74
C LEU A 20 -3.70 -6.94 -12.45
N ASP A 21 -4.01 -5.96 -11.62
CA ASP A 21 -3.07 -5.08 -10.94
C ASP A 21 -3.02 -5.42 -9.44
N THR A 22 -2.21 -4.69 -8.69
CA THR A 22 -1.92 -4.94 -7.26
C THR A 22 -3.20 -4.96 -6.41
N PHE A 23 -4.10 -3.99 -6.61
CA PHE A 23 -5.30 -3.81 -5.77
C PHE A 23 -6.63 -3.84 -6.55
N SER A 24 -6.56 -3.97 -7.87
CA SER A 24 -7.73 -4.00 -8.75
C SER A 24 -7.39 -4.63 -10.11
N TYR A 25 -8.35 -4.76 -11.02
CA TYR A 25 -8.10 -5.06 -12.43
C TYR A 25 -8.09 -3.74 -13.21
N LYS A 26 -7.05 -3.54 -14.03
CA LYS A 26 -6.93 -2.39 -14.94
C LYS A 26 -7.17 -2.78 -16.39
N CYS A 27 -7.76 -1.87 -17.15
CA CYS A 27 -7.80 -2.02 -18.60
C CYS A 27 -6.44 -1.74 -19.22
N THR A 28 -6.12 -2.49 -20.28
CA THR A 28 -4.90 -2.31 -21.08
C THR A 28 -5.17 -1.83 -22.50
N GLY A 29 -6.44 -1.62 -22.85
CA GLY A 29 -6.82 -1.13 -24.18
C GLY A 29 -6.76 0.38 -24.30
N ASP A 30 -7.03 0.84 -25.51
CA ASP A 30 -7.06 2.26 -25.86
C ASP A 30 -8.51 2.74 -25.93
N LEU A 31 -8.78 3.90 -25.35
CA LEU A 31 -10.07 4.57 -25.45
C LEU A 31 -10.18 5.32 -26.78
N SER A 32 -9.06 5.87 -27.25
CA SER A 32 -8.89 6.47 -28.57
C SER A 32 -7.44 6.29 -29.03
N GLU A 33 -7.13 6.61 -30.28
CA GLU A 33 -5.76 6.58 -30.82
C GLU A 33 -4.74 7.42 -30.02
N TRP A 34 -5.22 8.38 -29.24
CA TRP A 34 -4.39 9.30 -28.46
C TRP A 34 -4.44 9.02 -26.95
N SER A 35 -5.36 8.17 -26.47
CA SER A 35 -5.60 7.99 -25.05
C SER A 35 -5.86 6.55 -24.64
N LYS A 36 -5.12 6.10 -23.62
CA LYS A 36 -5.32 4.80 -22.98
C LYS A 36 -6.60 4.78 -22.14
N CYS A 37 -7.27 3.64 -22.13
CA CYS A 37 -8.41 3.41 -21.25
C CYS A 37 -7.93 3.36 -19.78
N ARG A 38 -8.59 4.13 -18.91
CA ARG A 38 -8.29 4.21 -17.48
C ARG A 38 -9.26 3.41 -16.60
N TYR A 39 -10.08 2.56 -17.22
CA TYR A 39 -11.06 1.77 -16.49
C TYR A 39 -10.39 0.81 -15.50
N THR A 40 -10.82 0.86 -14.24
CA THR A 40 -10.38 -0.01 -13.16
C THR A 40 -11.56 -0.61 -12.41
N THR A 41 -11.50 -1.89 -12.06
CA THR A 41 -12.57 -2.57 -11.31
C THR A 41 -12.02 -3.69 -10.43
N LYS A 42 -12.63 -3.94 -9.26
CA LYS A 42 -12.28 -5.09 -8.40
C LYS A 42 -13.06 -6.35 -8.80
N THR A 43 -14.26 -6.18 -9.34
CA THR A 43 -15.22 -7.24 -9.68
C THR A 43 -15.54 -7.19 -11.18
N PRO A 44 -14.58 -7.51 -12.07
CA PRO A 44 -14.86 -7.63 -13.49
C PRO A 44 -15.85 -8.76 -13.76
N LYS A 45 -16.68 -8.61 -14.80
CA LYS A 45 -17.49 -9.70 -15.34
C LYS A 45 -16.57 -10.77 -15.93
N ARG A 46 -16.87 -12.05 -15.68
CA ARG A 46 -15.99 -13.17 -16.09
C ARG A 46 -16.78 -14.26 -16.77
N LYS A 47 -16.13 -14.92 -17.74
CA LYS A 47 -16.62 -16.13 -18.38
C LYS A 47 -15.86 -17.35 -17.82
N PRO A 48 -16.56 -18.47 -17.56
CA PRO A 48 -15.91 -19.71 -17.13
C PRO A 48 -14.99 -20.22 -18.25
N VAL A 49 -13.76 -20.55 -17.86
CA VAL A 49 -12.75 -21.07 -18.79
C VAL A 49 -13.08 -22.53 -19.09
N LYS A 50 -13.16 -22.90 -20.37
CA LYS A 50 -13.30 -24.29 -20.79
C LYS A 50 -11.92 -24.88 -21.05
N ILE A 51 -11.57 -25.96 -20.35
CA ILE A 51 -10.28 -26.64 -20.54
C ILE A 51 -10.34 -27.43 -21.87
N PRO A 52 -9.45 -27.15 -22.84
CA PRO A 52 -9.38 -27.91 -24.09
C PRO A 52 -9.09 -29.39 -23.85
N LYS A 53 -9.58 -30.26 -24.75
CA LYS A 53 -9.41 -31.72 -24.61
C LYS A 53 -7.94 -32.14 -24.56
N ALA A 54 -7.07 -31.50 -25.34
CA ALA A 54 -5.62 -31.76 -25.33
C ALA A 54 -4.98 -31.53 -23.95
N CYS A 55 -5.45 -30.55 -23.18
CA CYS A 55 -4.92 -30.27 -21.84
C CYS A 55 -5.43 -31.26 -20.77
N LYS A 56 -6.41 -32.13 -21.08
CA LYS A 56 -6.97 -33.10 -20.12
C LYS A 56 -6.08 -34.31 -19.86
N GLU A 57 -5.03 -34.47 -20.65
CA GLU A 57 -3.98 -35.47 -20.42
C GLU A 57 -3.18 -35.17 -19.15
N ILE A 58 -3.14 -33.91 -18.73
CA ILE A 58 -2.52 -33.48 -17.48
C ILE A 58 -3.42 -33.92 -16.31
N PRO A 59 -2.95 -34.81 -15.41
CA PRO A 59 -3.77 -35.39 -14.35
C PRO A 59 -4.43 -34.34 -13.45
N VAL A 60 -3.70 -33.24 -13.16
CA VAL A 60 -4.16 -32.12 -12.33
C VAL A 60 -5.35 -31.39 -12.95
N LEU A 61 -5.39 -31.27 -14.29
CA LEU A 61 -6.47 -30.58 -15.01
C LEU A 61 -7.69 -31.48 -15.26
N LYS A 62 -7.53 -32.80 -15.16
CA LYS A 62 -8.60 -33.78 -15.37
C LYS A 62 -9.66 -33.73 -14.26
N SER A 63 -9.24 -33.57 -13.01
CA SER A 63 -10.13 -33.44 -11.84
C SER A 63 -10.46 -31.98 -11.50
N TYR A 64 -9.86 -31.01 -12.22
CA TYR A 64 -10.03 -29.60 -11.91
C TYR A 64 -11.43 -29.09 -12.26
N LYS A 65 -12.18 -28.69 -11.23
CA LYS A 65 -13.49 -28.05 -11.39
C LYS A 65 -13.32 -26.54 -11.45
N VAL A 66 -13.52 -25.97 -12.63
CA VAL A 66 -13.52 -24.51 -12.84
C VAL A 66 -14.69 -23.90 -12.07
N LYS A 67 -14.39 -23.10 -11.04
CA LYS A 67 -15.36 -22.27 -10.32
C LYS A 67 -15.04 -20.81 -10.63
N CYS A 68 -16.05 -20.01 -10.94
CA CYS A 68 -15.89 -18.56 -11.03
C CYS A 68 -16.22 -17.98 -9.66
N SER A 69 -15.23 -17.36 -9.03
CA SER A 69 -15.38 -16.68 -7.73
C SER A 69 -14.74 -15.31 -7.82
N ASP A 70 -15.11 -14.43 -6.90
CA ASP A 70 -14.49 -13.12 -6.81
C ASP A 70 -13.14 -13.19 -6.10
N ARG A 71 -12.24 -12.30 -6.54
CA ARG A 71 -10.94 -12.13 -5.92
C ARG A 71 -11.08 -11.16 -4.76
N VAL A 72 -10.58 -11.57 -3.60
CA VAL A 72 -10.42 -10.67 -2.45
C VAL A 72 -9.17 -9.83 -2.67
N PHE A 73 -9.30 -8.52 -2.49
CA PHE A 73 -8.20 -7.58 -2.53
C PHE A 73 -8.02 -6.95 -1.15
N GLU A 74 -6.78 -6.70 -0.78
CA GLU A 74 -6.46 -5.87 0.39
C GLU A 74 -6.85 -4.40 0.09
N SER A 75 -7.11 -3.64 1.15
CA SER A 75 -7.29 -2.20 1.03
C SER A 75 -5.99 -1.57 0.56
N GLU A 76 -6.08 -0.64 -0.40
CA GLU A 76 -4.93 0.16 -0.80
C GLU A 76 -4.36 0.86 0.44
N PRO A 77 -3.04 0.77 0.69
CA PRO A 77 -2.44 1.53 1.78
C PRO A 77 -2.72 3.02 1.53
N PRO A 78 -2.99 3.80 2.60
CA PRO A 78 -3.21 5.22 2.44
C PRO A 78 -2.04 5.84 1.67
N PRO A 79 -2.30 6.71 0.68
CA PRO A 79 -1.23 7.34 -0.07
C PRO A 79 -0.28 7.98 0.94
N THR A 80 0.99 7.60 0.89
CA THR A 80 2.01 8.28 1.69
C THR A 80 1.99 9.73 1.22
N LEU A 81 1.43 10.62 2.03
CA LEU A 81 1.41 12.04 1.73
C LEU A 81 2.85 12.50 1.72
N VAL A 82 3.47 12.49 0.54
CA VAL A 82 4.57 13.41 0.26
C VAL A 82 3.87 14.75 0.28
N VAL A 83 3.92 15.42 1.43
CA VAL A 83 3.42 16.77 1.60
C VAL A 83 4.24 17.63 0.65
N VAL A 84 3.75 17.80 -0.58
CA VAL A 84 4.12 18.92 -1.43
C VAL A 84 3.49 20.13 -0.76
N LYS A 85 4.19 20.63 0.25
CA LYS A 85 3.87 21.90 0.89
C LYS A 85 4.04 22.93 -0.22
N LYS A 86 2.92 23.52 -0.62
CA LYS A 86 2.84 24.70 -1.49
C LYS A 86 3.98 25.64 -1.09
N GLU A 87 4.90 25.87 -2.02
CA GLU A 87 6.08 26.69 -1.83
C GLU A 87 5.65 28.12 -1.49
N GLU A 88 5.75 28.48 -0.21
CA GLU A 88 6.20 29.80 0.17
C GLU A 88 7.60 29.61 0.77
N SER A 89 8.57 29.92 -0.08
CA SER A 89 9.88 30.49 0.25
C SER A 89 10.50 30.10 1.59
N GLN A 90 11.46 29.16 1.57
CA GLN A 90 12.89 29.41 1.86
C GLN A 90 13.63 28.15 2.33
N SER A 91 14.81 27.97 1.71
CA SER A 91 15.95 27.15 2.11
C SER A 91 15.81 25.62 2.05
N SER A 92 16.37 25.10 0.96
CA SER A 92 17.11 23.85 0.87
C SER A 92 17.82 23.48 2.18
N GLN A 93 17.38 22.39 2.84
CA GLN A 93 18.24 21.65 3.74
C GLN A 93 18.29 20.18 3.31
N SER A 94 19.51 19.80 2.94
CA SER A 94 20.03 18.45 2.78
C SER A 94 19.43 17.44 3.74
N GLN A 95 19.31 16.19 3.28
CA GLN A 95 18.96 15.01 4.07
C GLN A 95 19.81 14.91 5.35
N LEU A 96 19.34 15.53 6.44
CA LEU A 96 19.88 15.30 7.77
C LEU A 96 19.27 13.99 8.29
N PRO A 97 20.08 13.07 8.86
CA PRO A 97 19.57 11.83 9.40
C PRO A 97 18.50 12.13 10.45
N VAL A 98 17.34 11.49 10.30
CA VAL A 98 16.23 11.66 11.24
C VAL A 98 16.74 11.30 12.64
N PRO A 99 16.68 12.22 13.61
CA PRO A 99 17.20 11.94 14.95
C PRO A 99 16.41 10.79 15.58
N PRO A 100 17.08 9.87 16.30
CA PRO A 100 16.53 8.57 16.65
C PRO A 100 15.32 8.65 17.59
N LEU A 101 15.16 9.74 18.36
CA LEU A 101 14.05 9.92 19.29
C LEU A 101 13.00 10.93 18.80
N LYS A 102 12.96 11.23 17.49
CA LYS A 102 11.98 12.17 16.92
C LYS A 102 10.55 11.72 17.22
N ASN A 103 9.72 12.66 17.69
CA ASN A 103 8.32 12.46 18.08
C ASN A 103 8.08 11.56 19.32
N LEU A 104 9.12 11.16 20.06
CA LEU A 104 8.96 10.42 21.32
C LEU A 104 8.95 11.36 22.53
N GLN A 105 8.06 11.07 23.48
CA GLN A 105 7.92 11.79 24.76
C GLN A 105 8.41 10.92 25.92
N PHE A 106 9.23 11.51 26.78
CA PHE A 106 9.85 10.84 27.94
C PHE A 106 9.44 11.51 29.24
N PHE A 107 9.13 10.71 30.26
CA PHE A 107 8.89 11.16 31.63
C PHE A 107 9.94 10.50 32.53
N ILE A 108 10.75 11.31 33.20
CA ILE A 108 11.85 10.81 34.02
C ILE A 108 11.34 10.63 35.45
N TYR A 109 11.20 9.39 35.89
CA TYR A 109 10.77 9.03 37.24
C TYR A 109 11.86 8.28 38.01
N GLY A 110 12.01 8.55 39.31
CA GLY A 110 12.91 7.81 40.21
C GLY A 110 14.33 8.38 40.40
N LYS A 111 15.18 7.57 41.05
CA LYS A 111 16.59 7.88 41.35
C LYS A 111 17.48 7.40 40.19
N LEU A 112 18.07 8.34 39.47
CA LEU A 112 19.00 8.05 38.37
C LEU A 112 20.44 7.95 38.87
N LYS A 113 21.27 7.16 38.17
CA LYS A 113 22.73 7.10 38.41
C LYS A 113 23.45 8.38 37.97
N ALA A 114 22.87 9.11 37.03
CA ALA A 114 23.35 10.39 36.51
C ALA A 114 22.38 11.52 36.87
N PRO A 115 22.83 12.78 36.95
CA PRO A 115 21.96 13.91 37.27
C PRO A 115 20.83 14.06 36.24
N LYS A 116 19.63 14.43 36.71
CA LYS A 116 18.42 14.57 35.89
C LYS A 116 18.61 15.50 34.69
N GLU A 117 19.40 16.56 34.86
CA GLU A 117 19.72 17.52 33.80
C GLU A 117 20.57 16.91 32.70
N GLU A 118 21.50 16.01 33.02
CA GLU A 118 22.35 15.36 32.02
C GLU A 118 21.53 14.39 31.16
N VAL A 119 20.62 13.64 31.78
CA VAL A 119 19.70 12.74 31.07
C VAL A 119 18.76 13.53 30.16
N LYS A 120 18.22 14.65 30.65
CA LYS A 120 17.39 15.57 29.84
C LYS A 120 18.15 16.10 28.62
N ASN A 121 19.40 16.53 28.80
CA ASN A 121 20.23 17.02 27.72
C ASN A 121 20.55 15.94 26.68
N ARG A 122 20.76 14.70 27.09
CA ARG A 122 20.97 13.56 26.18
C ARG A 122 19.71 13.25 25.35
N ILE A 123 18.53 13.27 25.97
CA ILE A 123 17.25 13.03 25.29
C ILE A 123 16.97 14.14 24.26
N LEU A 124 17.22 15.40 24.62
CA LEU A 124 17.08 16.55 23.72
C LEU A 124 18.05 16.47 22.54
N ARG A 125 19.31 16.09 22.76
CA ARG A 125 20.32 15.91 21.70
C ARG A 125 19.93 14.84 20.68
N LEU A 126 19.17 13.82 21.11
CA LEU A 126 18.69 12.74 20.26
C LEU A 126 17.31 13.02 19.64
N GLY A 127 16.75 14.21 19.86
CA GLY A 127 15.51 14.68 19.24
C GLY A 127 14.22 14.31 19.98
N GLY A 128 14.31 13.84 21.23
CA GLY A 128 13.15 13.50 22.07
C GLY A 128 12.68 14.68 22.93
N LEU A 129 11.42 14.64 23.37
CA LEU A 129 10.82 15.65 24.26
C LEU A 129 10.66 15.10 25.67
N VAL A 130 10.98 15.88 26.69
CA VAL A 130 10.78 15.51 28.09
C VAL A 130 9.55 16.23 28.64
N VAL A 131 8.55 15.46 29.08
CA VAL A 131 7.28 15.98 29.58
C VAL A 131 7.23 15.81 31.11
N SER A 132 6.54 16.71 31.81
CA SER A 132 6.41 16.71 33.27
C SER A 132 5.18 15.96 33.81
N LYS A 133 4.31 15.47 32.92
CA LYS A 133 3.11 14.69 33.23
C LYS A 133 3.02 13.48 32.30
N PRO A 134 2.58 12.32 32.80
CA PRO A 134 2.38 11.15 31.95
C PRO A 134 1.22 11.36 30.98
N THR A 135 1.42 11.00 29.71
CA THR A 135 0.42 11.02 28.61
C THR A 135 0.28 9.61 28.02
N ASP A 136 -0.85 9.31 27.36
CA ASP A 136 -1.14 7.97 26.80
C ASP A 136 -0.24 7.56 25.61
N THR A 137 0.59 8.49 25.13
CA THR A 137 1.49 8.33 23.97
C THR A 137 2.95 8.11 24.37
N MET A 138 3.21 7.73 25.62
CA MET A 138 4.56 7.58 26.15
C MET A 138 5.12 6.19 25.94
N ALA A 139 6.38 6.12 25.47
CA ALA A 139 7.16 4.91 25.52
C ALA A 139 7.83 4.82 26.90
N ALA A 140 7.58 3.73 27.63
CA ALA A 140 8.18 3.44 28.93
C ALA A 140 9.54 2.73 28.78
#